data_AF-A0A0K8QGC6-F1
#
_entry.id   AF-A0A0K8QGC6-F1
#
_cell.length_a   1.000
_cell.length_b   1.000
_cell.length_c   1.000
_cell.angle_alpha   90.00
_cell.angle_beta   90.00
_cell.angle_gamma   90.00
#
_symmetry.space_group_name_H-M   'P 1'
#
loop_
_entity.id
_entity.type
_entity.pdbx_description
1 polymer ?
#
loop_
_entity_poly.entity_id
_entity_poly.type
_entity_poly.pdbx_seq_one_letter_code
_entity_poly.pdbx_strand_id
1 'polypeptide(L)'
;MTHSASSYDAGTQTAGLIAALTHIDGVDFHGIATSIGKPSPNIDPKWSALLRHARTVVAATGWPEELRRTAQTFVDSAGRLVSALDGNDVESSKGPAKEVHVAYHALSDGGWEHLSTIAGTPEGSAAHHHP
;
A
#
# COMPACT_ATOMS: atom_id res chain seq x y z
N MET A 1 23.26 -30.81 -10.84
CA MET A 1 23.40 -29.34 -10.79
C MET A 1 22.01 -28.72 -10.89
N THR A 2 21.39 -28.32 -9.78
CA THR A 2 20.09 -27.62 -9.77
C THR A 2 20.04 -26.66 -8.57
N HIS A 3 20.90 -25.62 -8.56
CA HIS A 3 20.87 -24.55 -7.56
C HIS A 3 20.69 -23.15 -8.18
N SER A 4 20.41 -23.05 -9.48
CA SER A 4 20.34 -21.76 -10.18
C SER A 4 18.91 -21.23 -10.41
N ALA A 5 17.85 -22.00 -10.17
CA ALA A 5 16.48 -21.50 -10.35
C ALA A 5 15.93 -20.80 -9.09
N SER A 6 16.30 -21.27 -7.90
CA SER A 6 15.69 -20.85 -6.63
C SER A 6 16.13 -19.46 -6.15
N SER A 7 17.36 -19.01 -6.47
CA SER A 7 17.89 -17.71 -6.03
C SER A 7 17.47 -16.57 -6.96
N TYR A 8 17.28 -16.84 -8.25
CA TYR A 8 16.76 -15.86 -9.21
C TYR A 8 15.31 -15.48 -8.90
N ASP A 9 14.51 -16.44 -8.42
CA ASP A 9 13.12 -16.23 -8.04
C ASP A 9 13.01 -15.36 -6.76
N ALA A 10 13.85 -15.64 -5.76
CA ALA A 10 13.92 -14.86 -4.52
C ALA A 10 14.39 -13.40 -4.77
N GLY A 11 15.44 -13.20 -5.57
CA GLY A 11 15.93 -11.84 -5.89
C GLY A 11 14.91 -11.02 -6.69
N THR A 12 14.21 -11.66 -7.64
CA THR A 12 13.14 -11.02 -8.41
C THR A 12 11.95 -10.67 -7.52
N GLN A 13 11.60 -11.55 -6.57
CA GLN A 13 10.54 -11.29 -5.59
C GLN A 13 10.90 -10.11 -4.68
N THR A 14 12.10 -10.07 -4.10
CA THR A 14 12.55 -8.94 -3.26
C THR A 14 12.51 -7.61 -4.01
N ALA A 15 13.02 -7.58 -5.25
CA ALA A 15 12.96 -6.37 -6.08
C ALA A 15 11.51 -5.95 -6.39
N GLY A 16 10.62 -6.92 -6.65
CA GLY A 16 9.19 -6.67 -6.85
C GLY A 16 8.51 -6.06 -5.63
N LEU A 17 8.81 -6.58 -4.43
CA LEU A 17 8.32 -6.01 -3.16
C LEU A 17 8.80 -4.57 -2.98
N ILE A 18 10.11 -4.31 -3.13
CA ILE A 18 10.68 -2.96 -2.98
C ILE A 18 10.03 -1.98 -3.96
N ALA A 19 9.86 -2.39 -5.22
CA ALA A 19 9.23 -1.55 -6.23
C ALA A 19 7.76 -1.24 -5.88
N ALA A 20 7.01 -2.24 -5.40
CA ALA A 20 5.62 -2.05 -4.99
C ALA A 20 5.49 -1.11 -3.80
N LEU A 21 6.30 -1.33 -2.75
CA LEU A 21 6.33 -0.50 -1.54
C LEU A 21 6.71 0.94 -1.87
N THR A 22 7.81 1.14 -2.59
CA THR A 22 8.24 2.47 -3.03
C THR A 22 7.16 3.19 -3.85
N HIS A 23 6.44 2.45 -4.71
CA HIS A 23 5.36 3.04 -5.49
C HIS A 23 4.19 3.50 -4.62
N ILE A 24 3.71 2.66 -3.70
CA ILE A 24 2.56 3.01 -2.85
C ILE A 24 2.92 4.08 -1.80
N ASP A 25 4.13 4.08 -1.26
CA ASP A 25 4.61 5.10 -0.32
C ASP A 25 4.65 6.49 -0.98
N GLY A 26 4.84 6.55 -2.31
CA GLY A 26 4.84 7.79 -3.08
C GLY A 26 3.46 8.37 -3.43
N VAL A 27 2.35 7.69 -3.10
CA VAL A 27 0.98 8.11 -3.50
C VAL A 27 0.38 9.16 -2.55
N ASP A 28 0.90 9.29 -1.33
CA ASP A 28 0.36 10.18 -0.27
C ASP A 28 -1.08 9.85 0.14
N PHE A 29 -1.35 8.57 0.48
CA PHE A 29 -2.67 8.13 0.96
C PHE A 29 -3.16 8.91 2.20
N HIS A 30 -2.24 9.32 3.07
CA HIS A 30 -2.57 10.15 4.23
C HIS A 30 -3.07 11.54 3.81
N GLY A 31 -2.37 12.21 2.88
CA GLY A 31 -2.77 13.51 2.35
C GLY A 31 -4.10 13.44 1.59
N ILE A 32 -4.33 12.37 0.82
CA ILE A 32 -5.61 12.11 0.14
C ILE A 32 -6.73 11.97 1.17
N ALA A 33 -6.59 11.09 2.16
CA ALA A 33 -7.61 10.86 3.18
C ALA A 33 -7.91 12.12 4.00
N THR A 34 -6.86 12.85 4.40
CA THR A 34 -6.99 14.13 5.10
C THR A 34 -7.72 15.17 4.24
N SER A 35 -7.42 15.23 2.95
CA SER A 35 -8.04 16.20 2.05
C SER A 35 -9.52 15.90 1.79
N ILE A 36 -9.88 14.62 1.62
CA ILE A 36 -11.27 14.17 1.49
C ILE A 36 -12.06 14.39 2.79
N GLY A 37 -11.40 14.27 3.94
CA GLY A 37 -12.03 14.43 5.26
C GLY A 37 -12.33 15.89 5.69
N LYS A 38 -11.85 16.90 4.94
CA LYS A 38 -12.07 18.31 5.29
C LYS A 38 -13.54 18.74 5.12
N PRO A 39 -13.99 19.83 5.77
CA PRO A 39 -15.34 20.37 5.58
C PRO A 39 -15.63 20.84 4.14
N SER A 40 -14.59 21.22 3.39
CA SER A 40 -14.69 21.58 1.97
C SER A 40 -13.57 20.87 1.20
N PRO A 41 -13.77 19.59 0.85
CA PRO A 41 -12.75 18.80 0.16
C PRO A 41 -12.42 19.37 -1.20
N ASN A 42 -11.13 19.48 -1.50
CA ASN A 42 -10.65 19.73 -2.85
C ASN A 42 -10.23 18.38 -3.44
N ILE A 43 -11.06 17.81 -4.29
CA ILE A 43 -10.78 16.53 -4.93
C ILE A 43 -9.85 16.77 -6.13
N ASP A 44 -8.64 16.22 -6.07
CA ASP A 44 -7.75 16.25 -7.24
C ASP A 44 -8.22 15.20 -8.26
N PRO A 45 -8.53 15.60 -9.51
CA PRO A 45 -8.97 14.67 -10.54
C PRO A 45 -7.95 13.58 -10.88
N LYS A 46 -6.68 13.73 -10.48
CA LYS A 46 -5.63 12.72 -10.67
C LYS A 46 -5.73 11.55 -9.70
N TRP A 47 -6.41 11.70 -8.55
CA TRP A 47 -6.42 10.67 -7.50
C TRP A 47 -6.97 9.33 -7.97
N SER A 48 -8.06 9.31 -8.77
CA SER A 48 -8.60 8.05 -9.30
C SER A 48 -7.57 7.29 -10.14
N ALA A 49 -6.78 7.99 -10.96
CA ALA A 49 -5.74 7.36 -11.78
C ALA A 49 -4.59 6.83 -10.92
N LEU A 50 -4.13 7.62 -9.94
CA LEU A 50 -3.08 7.21 -9.00
C LEU A 50 -3.49 5.96 -8.21
N LEU A 51 -4.71 5.93 -7.67
CA LEU A 51 -5.24 4.79 -6.94
C LEU A 51 -5.37 3.53 -7.81
N ARG A 52 -5.76 3.68 -9.09
CA ARG A 52 -5.79 2.55 -10.04
C ARG A 52 -4.40 1.98 -10.30
N HIS A 53 -3.38 2.83 -10.44
CA HIS A 53 -2.01 2.38 -10.62
C HIS A 53 -1.50 1.67 -9.36
N ALA A 54 -1.68 2.27 -8.19
CA ALA A 54 -1.31 1.65 -6.92
C ALA A 54 -1.97 0.29 -6.71
N ARG A 55 -3.29 0.20 -6.97
CA ARG A 55 -4.04 -1.05 -6.92
C ARG A 55 -3.47 -2.10 -7.88
N THR A 56 -3.15 -1.72 -9.11
CA THR A 56 -2.58 -2.62 -10.12
C THR A 56 -1.21 -3.14 -9.69
N VAL A 57 -0.34 -2.26 -9.20
CA VAL A 57 1.00 -2.62 -8.71
C VAL A 57 0.90 -3.63 -7.57
N VAL A 58 0.06 -3.35 -6.56
CA VAL A 58 -0.11 -4.27 -5.43
C VAL A 58 -0.70 -5.61 -5.88
N ALA A 59 -1.71 -5.60 -6.76
CA ALA A 59 -2.32 -6.84 -7.27
C ALA A 59 -1.37 -7.69 -8.13
N ALA A 60 -0.41 -7.07 -8.82
CA ALA A 60 0.58 -7.75 -9.66
C ALA A 60 1.81 -8.25 -8.87
N THR A 61 1.96 -7.85 -7.61
CA THR A 61 3.14 -8.17 -6.80
C THR A 61 2.99 -9.53 -6.12
N GLY A 62 4.03 -10.35 -6.20
CA GLY A 62 4.12 -11.64 -5.50
C GLY A 62 4.43 -11.47 -4.01
N TRP A 63 3.41 -11.12 -3.21
CA TRP A 63 3.54 -10.92 -1.77
C TRP A 63 3.87 -12.22 -1.02
N PRO A 64 4.69 -12.16 0.05
CA PRO A 64 4.91 -13.28 0.94
C PRO A 64 3.59 -13.66 1.64
N GLU A 65 3.45 -14.93 2.02
CA GLU A 65 2.18 -15.52 2.44
C GLU A 65 1.51 -14.74 3.59
N GLU A 66 2.31 -14.28 4.55
CA GLU A 66 1.86 -13.49 5.69
C GLU A 66 1.28 -12.11 5.32
N LEU A 67 1.66 -11.54 4.18
CA LEU A 67 1.18 -10.23 3.72
C LEU A 67 0.03 -10.33 2.69
N ARG A 68 -0.28 -11.52 2.14
CA ARG A 68 -1.28 -11.67 1.08
C ARG A 68 -2.65 -11.12 1.44
N ARG A 69 -3.11 -11.33 2.67
CA ARG A 69 -4.40 -10.80 3.15
C ARG A 69 -4.39 -9.27 3.23
N THR A 70 -3.28 -8.71 3.70
CA THR A 70 -3.10 -7.26 3.80
C THR A 70 -3.06 -6.62 2.41
N ALA A 71 -2.33 -7.22 1.47
CA ALA A 71 -2.29 -6.81 0.07
C ALA A 71 -3.69 -6.83 -0.58
N GLN A 72 -4.47 -7.89 -0.35
CA GLN A 72 -5.84 -7.97 -0.86
C GLN A 72 -6.74 -6.89 -0.25
N THR A 73 -6.61 -6.64 1.05
CA THR A 73 -7.37 -5.58 1.74
C THR A 73 -7.08 -4.21 1.15
N PHE A 74 -5.82 -3.93 0.82
CA PHE A 74 -5.42 -2.72 0.11
C PHE A 74 -6.06 -2.65 -1.28
N VAL A 75 -5.98 -3.72 -2.08
CA VAL A 75 -6.57 -3.77 -3.44
C VAL A 75 -8.07 -3.50 -3.43
N ASP A 76 -8.78 -4.05 -2.46
CA ASP A 76 -10.23 -3.90 -2.33
C ASP A 76 -10.61 -2.49 -1.86
N SER A 77 -9.92 -1.96 -0.84
CA SER A 77 -10.17 -0.61 -0.33
C SER A 77 -9.82 0.48 -1.36
N ALA A 78 -8.71 0.34 -2.08
CA ALA A 78 -8.36 1.22 -3.20
C ALA A 78 -9.43 1.18 -4.30
N GLY A 79 -9.97 0.00 -4.61
CA GLY A 79 -11.07 -0.16 -5.56
C GLY A 79 -12.36 0.56 -5.14
N ARG A 80 -12.71 0.47 -3.85
CA ARG A 80 -13.86 1.20 -3.28
C ARG A 80 -13.67 2.72 -3.39
N LEU A 81 -12.49 3.24 -3.06
CA LEU A 81 -12.22 4.67 -3.16
C LEU A 81 -12.26 5.15 -4.61
N VAL A 82 -11.65 4.42 -5.54
CA VAL A 82 -11.72 4.73 -6.98
C VAL A 82 -13.18 4.82 -7.44
N SER A 83 -14.01 3.88 -7.02
CA SER A 83 -15.42 3.86 -7.41
C SER A 83 -16.20 5.05 -6.86
N ALA A 84 -15.91 5.47 -5.63
CA ALA A 84 -16.54 6.65 -5.01
C ALA A 84 -16.09 7.96 -5.69
N LEU A 85 -14.79 8.09 -5.99
CA LEU A 85 -14.24 9.26 -6.70
C LEU A 85 -14.79 9.37 -8.13
N ASP A 86 -14.91 8.25 -8.85
CA ASP A 86 -15.48 8.24 -10.21
C ASP A 86 -16.98 8.58 -10.23
N GLY A 87 -17.69 8.25 -9.15
CA GLY A 87 -19.08 8.67 -8.94
C GLY A 87 -19.23 10.16 -8.61
N ASN A 88 -18.12 10.88 -8.42
CA ASN A 88 -18.06 12.29 -8.02
C ASN A 88 -18.84 12.58 -6.73
N ASP A 89 -18.91 11.59 -5.84
CA ASP A 89 -19.57 11.68 -4.54
C ASP A 89 -18.51 11.75 -3.42
N VAL A 90 -18.31 12.96 -2.95
CA VAL A 90 -17.31 13.29 -1.92
C VAL A 90 -17.65 12.64 -0.58
N GLU A 91 -18.93 12.59 -0.21
CA GLU A 91 -19.34 12.03 1.08
C GLU A 91 -19.12 10.51 1.10
N SER A 92 -19.49 9.82 0.02
CA SER A 92 -19.22 8.37 -0.07
C SER A 92 -17.73 8.04 -0.21
N SER A 93 -16.88 9.00 -0.58
CA SER A 93 -15.43 8.82 -0.65
C SER A 93 -14.72 8.83 0.71
N LYS A 94 -15.32 9.44 1.76
CA LYS A 94 -14.66 9.60 3.08
C LYS A 94 -14.32 8.28 3.78
N GLY A 95 -15.28 7.36 3.83
CA GLY A 95 -15.08 6.02 4.41
C GLY A 95 -13.99 5.23 3.68
N PRO A 96 -14.12 5.03 2.36
CA PRO A 96 -13.11 4.38 1.54
C PRO A 96 -11.72 5.02 1.62
N ALA A 97 -11.63 6.36 1.74
CA ALA A 97 -10.36 7.04 1.90
C ALA A 97 -9.65 6.69 3.21
N LYS A 98 -10.40 6.60 4.31
CA LYS A 98 -9.86 6.12 5.59
C LYS A 98 -9.45 4.65 5.51
N GLU A 99 -10.26 3.81 4.86
CA GLU A 99 -9.97 2.38 4.72
C GLU A 99 -8.68 2.14 3.94
N VAL A 100 -8.50 2.80 2.78
CA VAL A 100 -7.28 2.62 1.98
C VAL A 100 -6.06 3.18 2.71
N HIS A 101 -6.20 4.26 3.47
CA HIS A 101 -5.13 4.81 4.31
C HIS A 101 -4.67 3.80 5.37
N VAL A 102 -5.60 3.15 6.08
CA VAL A 102 -5.26 2.12 7.07
C VAL A 102 -4.65 0.88 6.41
N ALA A 103 -5.23 0.42 5.30
CA ALA A 103 -4.73 -0.75 4.57
C ALA A 103 -3.33 -0.49 3.97
N TYR A 104 -3.07 0.74 3.53
CA TYR A 104 -1.76 1.21 3.09
C TYR A 104 -0.72 1.06 4.20
N HIS A 105 -0.99 1.60 5.40
CA HIS A 105 -0.04 1.49 6.53
C HIS A 105 0.26 0.02 6.86
N ALA A 106 -0.78 -0.79 7.02
CA ALA A 106 -0.59 -2.20 7.33
C ALA A 106 0.25 -2.94 6.28
N LEU A 107 0.07 -2.62 4.99
CA LEU A 107 0.82 -3.24 3.90
C LEU A 107 2.26 -2.73 3.82
N SER A 108 2.45 -1.41 3.92
CA SER A 108 3.76 -0.77 3.81
C SER A 108 4.65 -1.17 4.99
N ASP A 109 4.14 -1.00 6.22
CA ASP A 109 4.87 -1.32 7.45
C ASP A 109 5.27 -2.81 7.48
N GLY A 110 4.32 -3.71 7.19
CA GLY A 110 4.58 -5.15 7.15
C GLY A 110 5.53 -5.56 6.00
N GLY A 111 5.46 -4.88 4.86
CA GLY A 111 6.37 -5.10 3.74
C GLY A 111 7.81 -4.71 4.06
N TRP A 112 8.01 -3.54 4.66
CA TRP A 112 9.33 -3.10 5.10
C TRP A 112 9.86 -3.94 6.26
N GLU A 113 9.01 -4.36 7.20
CA GLU A 113 9.39 -5.30 8.27
C GLU A 113 9.89 -6.63 7.70
N HIS A 114 9.16 -7.21 6.74
CA HIS A 114 9.58 -8.43 6.04
C HIS A 114 10.93 -8.25 5.34
N LEU A 115 11.12 -7.16 4.60
CA LEU A 115 12.38 -6.86 3.93
C LEU A 115 13.53 -6.64 4.91
N SER A 116 13.29 -5.98 6.05
CA SER A 116 14.28 -5.77 7.09
C SER A 116 14.77 -7.09 7.69
N THR A 117 13.86 -8.06 7.85
CA THR A 117 14.17 -9.42 8.32
C THR A 117 15.05 -10.15 7.31
N ILE A 118 14.72 -10.08 6.02
CA ILE A 118 15.54 -10.67 4.94
C ILE A 118 16.93 -10.01 4.89
N ALA A 119 17.00 -8.70 5.07
CA ALA A 119 18.25 -7.94 5.01
C ALA A 119 19.15 -8.16 6.24
N GLY A 120 18.65 -8.79 7.30
CA GLY A 120 19.38 -8.90 8.57
C GLY A 120 19.53 -7.55 9.29
N THR A 121 18.64 -6.59 8.98
CA THR A 121 18.56 -5.27 9.62
C THR A 121 17.21 -5.05 10.32
N PRO A 122 16.72 -6.01 11.13
CA PRO A 122 15.43 -5.83 11.80
C PRO A 122 15.51 -4.56 12.65
N GLU A 123 14.57 -3.64 12.47
CA GLU A 123 14.48 -2.49 13.36
C GLU A 123 14.18 -3.01 14.76
N GLY A 124 15.12 -2.81 15.68
CA GLY A 124 14.90 -3.15 17.09
C GLY A 124 13.72 -2.33 17.58
N SER A 125 12.64 -3.00 17.98
CA SER A 125 11.43 -2.46 18.63
C SER A 125 11.68 -1.08 19.24
N ALA A 126 11.49 -0.04 18.43
CA ALA A 126 11.46 1.32 18.92
C ALA A 126 10.09 1.47 19.57
N ALA A 127 9.99 0.94 20.79
CA ALA A 127 8.88 1.20 21.68
C ALA A 127 8.62 2.72 21.66
N HIS A 128 7.47 3.11 21.13
CA HIS A 128 6.94 4.46 21.24
C HIS A 128 6.76 4.79 22.73
N HIS A 129 7.84 5.25 23.37
CA HIS A 129 7.77 5.99 24.62
C HIS A 129 7.25 7.39 24.26
N HIS A 130 5.94 7.59 24.45
CA HIS A 130 5.38 8.92 24.60
C HIS A 130 5.89 9.54 25.92
N PRO A 131 6.38 10.80 25.92
CA PRO A 131 6.45 11.60 27.15
C PRO A 131 5.06 11.96 27.68
#